data_AF-A0A9X5X6D1-F1
#
_entry.id   AF-A0A9X5X6D1-F1
#
_cell.length_a   1.000
_cell.length_b   1.000
_cell.length_c   1.000
_cell.angle_alpha   90.00
_cell.angle_beta   90.00
_cell.angle_gamma   90.00
#
_symmetry.space_group_name_H-M   'P 1'
#
loop_
_entity.id
_entity.type
_entity.pdbx_description
1 polymer ?
#
loop_
_entity_poly.entity_id
_entity_poly.type
_entity_poly.pdbx_seq_one_letter_code
_entity_poly.pdbx_strand_id
1 'polypeptide(L)'
;MAHPKPFHLTHLEVGNEENLPDEFFARFKQFRAAVQAKYPNIKVISNAGPDDSGTTFDTAWKLNKEANVDMVDEHYYNSTQWFLQNNDRYDSYDRNGPKVFLGEYASGGNTFKNALAEAAYMTGLERNADVVKLASYAPLLANEDYVQWRPDMIWFNNHASWGSADYEVQKLFMNNVGDRVVPSTATTTPSLSASIS
;
A
#
# COMPACT_ATOMS: atom_id res chain seq x y z
N MET A 1 -0.65 1.67 34.34
CA MET A 1 -0.38 0.70 33.26
C MET A 1 1.06 0.19 33.38
N ALA A 2 1.34 -1.06 33.02
CA ALA A 2 2.60 -1.78 33.34
C ALA A 2 3.76 -1.61 32.34
N HIS A 3 3.62 -0.74 31.33
CA HIS A 3 4.67 -0.47 30.34
C HIS A 3 5.09 1.02 30.42
N PRO A 4 6.04 1.38 31.29
CA PRO A 4 6.41 2.78 31.53
C PRO A 4 7.29 3.39 30.41
N LYS A 5 7.88 2.57 29.54
CA LYS A 5 8.69 3.04 28.40
C LYS A 5 7.80 3.33 27.18
N PRO A 6 8.14 4.29 26.31
CA PRO A 6 7.40 4.50 25.07
C PRO A 6 7.59 3.34 24.09
N PHE A 7 6.58 3.10 23.25
CA PHE A 7 6.71 2.24 22.06
C PHE A 7 7.44 2.98 20.94
N HIS A 8 8.01 2.23 20.00
CA HIS A 8 8.73 2.77 18.85
C HIS A 8 7.78 3.19 17.71
N LEU A 9 7.01 4.27 17.93
CA LEU A 9 6.12 4.83 16.92
C LEU A 9 6.90 5.71 15.94
N THR A 10 6.88 5.34 14.66
CA THR A 10 7.62 6.03 13.59
C THR A 10 6.73 6.77 12.60
N HIS A 11 5.48 6.34 12.46
CA HIS A 11 4.49 6.90 11.55
C HIS A 11 3.18 7.14 12.29
N LEU A 12 2.47 8.19 11.89
CA LEU A 12 1.11 8.48 12.35
C LEU A 12 0.31 8.98 11.16
N GLU A 13 -0.74 8.26 10.80
CA GLU A 13 -1.70 8.75 9.83
C GLU A 13 -2.78 9.62 10.49
N VAL A 14 -3.20 10.66 9.79
CA VAL A 14 -4.31 11.52 10.21
C VAL A 14 -5.43 11.39 9.19
N GLY A 15 -6.54 10.77 9.58
CA GLY A 15 -7.61 10.39 8.66
C GLY A 15 -7.46 8.95 8.19
N ASN A 16 -8.16 8.58 7.11
CA ASN A 16 -8.06 7.29 6.40
C ASN A 16 -8.50 7.48 4.94
N GLU A 17 -9.78 7.80 4.73
CA GLU A 17 -10.39 7.92 3.39
C GLU A 17 -11.24 9.20 3.29
N GLU A 18 -10.65 10.33 3.68
CA GLU A 18 -11.38 11.58 3.74
C GLU A 18 -11.66 12.10 2.32
N ASN A 19 -12.94 12.09 1.92
CA ASN A 19 -13.36 12.35 0.54
C ASN A 19 -13.77 13.82 0.27
N LEU A 20 -13.57 14.70 1.25
CA LEU A 20 -13.69 16.16 1.14
C LEU A 20 -12.29 16.78 1.24
N PRO A 21 -11.52 16.80 0.13
CA PRO A 21 -10.07 16.98 0.19
C PRO A 21 -9.68 18.36 0.71
N ASP A 22 -10.38 19.43 0.36
CA ASP A 22 -10.05 20.79 0.82
C ASP A 22 -10.28 20.96 2.33
N GLU A 23 -11.43 20.49 2.83
CA GLU A 23 -11.81 20.58 4.23
C GLU A 23 -10.94 19.67 5.10
N PHE A 24 -10.67 18.45 4.64
CA PHE A 24 -9.75 17.54 5.30
C PHE A 24 -8.36 18.17 5.37
N PHE A 25 -7.83 18.65 4.24
CA PHE A 25 -6.45 19.13 4.18
C PHE A 25 -6.22 20.40 5.01
N ALA A 26 -7.24 21.25 5.13
CA ALA A 26 -7.23 22.39 6.06
C ALA A 26 -7.00 21.93 7.52
N ARG A 27 -7.61 20.82 7.93
CA ARG A 27 -7.45 20.23 9.27
C ARG A 27 -6.16 19.44 9.38
N PHE A 28 -5.81 18.64 8.38
CA PHE A 28 -4.57 17.86 8.31
C PHE A 28 -3.36 18.75 8.60
N LYS A 29 -3.26 19.95 7.99
CA LYS A 29 -2.17 20.89 8.24
C LYS A 29 -2.05 21.28 9.72
N GLN A 30 -3.17 21.47 10.42
CA GLN A 30 -3.17 21.81 11.85
C GLN A 30 -2.70 20.62 12.70
N PHE A 31 -3.21 19.41 12.41
CA PHE A 31 -2.79 18.19 13.09
C PHE A 31 -1.29 17.89 12.85
N ARG A 32 -0.84 17.92 11.60
CA ARG A 32 0.56 17.73 11.22
C ARG A 32 1.47 18.71 11.98
N ALA A 33 1.14 20.00 11.98
CA ALA A 33 1.92 21.01 12.70
C ALA A 33 1.99 20.73 14.21
N ALA A 34 0.86 20.37 14.84
CA ALA A 34 0.81 20.07 16.27
C ALA A 34 1.59 18.80 16.65
N VAL A 35 1.52 17.75 15.81
CA VAL A 35 2.26 16.51 16.01
C VAL A 35 3.75 16.76 15.85
N GLN A 36 4.17 17.38 14.75
CA GLN A 36 5.59 17.63 14.46
C GLN A 36 6.25 18.57 15.47
N ALA A 37 5.49 19.53 16.03
CA ALA A 37 5.99 20.41 17.10
C ALA A 37 6.41 19.64 18.37
N LYS A 38 5.78 18.49 18.65
CA LYS A 38 6.08 17.65 19.82
C LYS A 38 6.94 16.43 19.48
N TYR A 39 6.74 15.88 18.28
CA TYR A 39 7.31 14.62 17.83
C TYR A 39 7.87 14.79 16.40
N PRO A 40 8.96 15.56 16.24
CA PRO A 40 9.51 15.89 14.92
C PRO A 40 10.02 14.67 14.13
N ASN A 41 10.24 13.54 14.81
CA ASN A 41 10.72 12.31 14.19
C ASN A 41 9.59 11.37 13.71
N ILE A 42 8.33 11.65 14.04
CA ILE A 42 7.19 10.88 13.54
C ILE A 42 6.82 11.42 12.16
N LYS A 43 6.80 10.54 11.16
CA LYS A 43 6.28 10.87 9.83
C LYS A 43 4.76 10.94 9.91
N VAL A 44 4.20 12.08 9.52
CA VAL A 44 2.74 12.27 9.52
C VAL A 44 2.21 11.99 8.11
N ILE A 45 1.39 10.95 8.00
CA ILE A 45 0.80 10.48 6.74
C ILE A 45 -0.55 11.16 6.53
N SER A 46 -0.78 11.63 5.30
CA SER A 46 -2.07 12.14 4.80
C SER A 46 -2.70 11.10 3.87
N ASN A 47 -3.97 11.22 3.51
CA ASN A 47 -4.60 10.33 2.52
C ASN A 47 -4.85 11.02 1.16
N ALA A 48 -5.19 10.20 0.16
CA ALA A 48 -5.61 10.60 -1.17
C ALA A 48 -7.12 10.38 -1.44
N GLY A 49 -7.91 10.09 -0.39
CA GLY A 49 -9.30 9.64 -0.52
C GLY A 49 -9.42 8.14 -0.82
N PRO A 50 -10.66 7.65 -1.02
CA PRO A 50 -10.96 6.21 -1.10
C PRO A 50 -10.69 5.53 -2.45
N ASP A 51 -10.41 6.30 -3.52
CA ASP A 51 -10.37 5.81 -4.89
C ASP A 51 -8.98 5.98 -5.53
N ASP A 52 -8.63 5.18 -6.54
CA ASP A 52 -7.34 5.26 -7.26
C ASP A 52 -7.27 6.38 -8.31
N SER A 53 -8.35 7.12 -8.53
CA SER A 53 -8.46 8.14 -9.57
C SER A 53 -9.63 9.10 -9.35
N GLY A 54 -9.70 10.14 -10.19
CA GLY A 54 -10.81 11.09 -10.21
C GLY A 54 -10.53 12.35 -9.39
N THR A 55 -11.50 13.27 -9.41
CA THR A 55 -11.30 14.65 -8.90
C THR A 55 -10.84 14.70 -7.45
N THR A 56 -11.39 13.84 -6.58
CA THR A 56 -10.99 13.77 -5.17
C THR A 56 -9.52 13.35 -5.03
N PHE A 57 -9.15 12.25 -5.66
CA PHE A 57 -7.77 11.75 -5.70
C PHE A 57 -6.80 12.80 -6.25
N ASP A 58 -7.12 13.39 -7.41
CA ASP A 58 -6.28 14.39 -8.07
C ASP A 58 -6.10 15.65 -7.21
N THR A 59 -7.16 16.08 -6.52
CA THR A 59 -7.14 17.25 -5.64
C THR A 59 -6.34 16.97 -4.38
N ALA A 60 -6.56 15.82 -3.73
CA ALA A 60 -5.80 15.41 -2.55
C ALA A 60 -4.30 15.28 -2.87
N TRP A 61 -3.93 14.63 -3.98
CA TRP A 61 -2.53 14.53 -4.41
C TRP A 61 -1.90 15.89 -4.72
N LYS A 62 -2.64 16.79 -5.36
CA LYS A 62 -2.17 18.16 -5.59
C LYS A 62 -1.86 18.87 -4.28
N LEU A 63 -2.78 18.84 -3.32
CA LEU A 63 -2.61 19.46 -2.00
C LEU A 63 -1.43 18.86 -1.23
N ASN A 64 -1.30 17.53 -1.23
CA ASN A 64 -0.19 16.82 -0.60
C ASN A 64 1.17 17.21 -1.19
N LYS A 65 1.28 17.33 -2.52
CA LYS A 65 2.49 17.82 -3.20
C LYS A 65 2.81 19.27 -2.83
N GLU A 66 1.82 20.16 -2.88
CA GLU A 66 2.00 21.58 -2.57
C GLU A 66 2.46 21.82 -1.12
N ALA A 67 2.02 20.99 -0.18
CA ALA A 67 2.43 21.07 1.22
C ALA A 67 3.66 20.22 1.58
N ASN A 68 4.30 19.58 0.59
CA ASN A 68 5.46 18.71 0.78
C ASN A 68 5.25 17.70 1.92
N VAL A 69 4.16 16.93 1.83
CA VAL A 69 3.85 15.87 2.79
C VAL A 69 4.87 14.74 2.67
N ASP A 70 5.25 14.16 3.80
CA ASP A 70 6.29 13.11 3.83
C ASP A 70 5.83 11.84 3.10
N MET A 71 4.55 11.49 3.26
CA MET A 71 3.94 10.29 2.68
C MET A 71 2.42 10.46 2.53
N VAL A 72 1.88 9.90 1.45
CA VAL A 72 0.45 9.91 1.13
C VAL A 72 -0.05 8.46 1.08
N ASP A 73 -1.17 8.20 1.74
CA ASP A 73 -1.89 6.94 1.66
C ASP A 73 -2.81 6.90 0.43
N GLU A 74 -2.69 5.84 -0.36
CA GLU A 74 -3.58 5.50 -1.48
C GLU A 74 -4.30 4.20 -1.18
N HIS A 75 -5.60 4.16 -1.48
CA HIS A 75 -6.43 2.97 -1.35
C HIS A 75 -7.02 2.58 -2.70
N TYR A 76 -7.10 1.29 -3.00
CA TYR A 76 -7.93 0.79 -4.10
C TYR A 76 -8.26 -0.70 -4.08
N TYR A 77 -9.53 -0.97 -4.34
CA TYR A 77 -10.09 -2.30 -4.52
C TYR A 77 -10.53 -2.46 -5.97
N ASN A 78 -9.77 -3.22 -6.75
CA ASN A 78 -9.89 -3.22 -8.20
C ASN A 78 -9.93 -4.62 -8.81
N SER A 79 -10.30 -4.75 -10.08
CA SER A 79 -10.32 -6.06 -10.73
C SER A 79 -8.91 -6.61 -10.96
N THR A 80 -8.74 -7.94 -11.04
CA THR A 80 -7.46 -8.56 -11.44
C THR A 80 -6.90 -7.98 -12.75
N GLN A 81 -7.77 -7.58 -13.68
CA GLN A 81 -7.35 -6.99 -14.95
C GLN A 81 -6.74 -5.61 -14.76
N TRP A 82 -7.31 -4.81 -13.86
CA TRP A 82 -6.78 -3.49 -13.52
C TRP A 82 -5.38 -3.61 -12.91
N PHE A 83 -5.16 -4.55 -11.98
CA PHE A 83 -3.83 -4.79 -11.40
C PHE A 83 -2.79 -5.14 -12.47
N LEU A 84 -3.14 -6.02 -13.42
CA LEU A 84 -2.23 -6.35 -14.53
C LEU A 84 -1.96 -5.16 -15.46
N GLN A 85 -2.95 -4.30 -15.69
CA GLN A 85 -2.84 -3.14 -16.58
C GLN A 85 -2.17 -1.93 -15.94
N ASN A 86 -2.09 -1.86 -14.61
CA ASN A 86 -1.53 -0.74 -13.87
C ASN A 86 -0.20 -1.09 -13.20
N ASN A 87 0.48 -2.15 -13.64
CA ASN A 87 1.77 -2.56 -13.09
C ASN A 87 2.86 -1.46 -13.19
N ASP A 88 2.68 -0.48 -14.07
CA ASP A 88 3.54 0.68 -14.28
C ASP A 88 3.00 1.98 -13.63
N ARG A 89 1.95 1.90 -12.80
CA ARG A 89 1.29 3.07 -12.18
C ARG A 89 2.27 4.05 -11.54
N TYR A 90 3.20 3.54 -10.74
CA TYR A 90 4.16 4.36 -10.00
C TYR A 90 5.43 4.72 -10.82
N ASP A 91 5.60 4.15 -12.01
CA ASP A 91 6.78 4.40 -12.85
C ASP A 91 6.89 5.88 -13.27
N SER A 92 5.78 6.61 -13.29
CA SER A 92 5.73 8.04 -13.67
C SER A 92 5.73 9.03 -12.50
N TYR A 93 5.67 8.56 -11.26
CA TYR A 93 5.56 9.43 -10.09
C TYR A 93 6.84 10.26 -9.88
N ASP A 94 6.71 11.47 -9.30
CA ASP A 94 7.86 12.32 -9.01
C ASP A 94 8.69 11.74 -7.85
N ARG A 95 9.95 11.42 -8.11
CA ARG A 95 10.87 10.82 -7.13
C ARG A 95 11.27 11.78 -6.02
N ASN A 96 11.12 13.08 -6.25
CA ASN A 96 11.37 14.14 -5.28
C ASN A 96 10.11 14.58 -4.52
N GLY A 97 8.94 14.05 -4.88
CA GLY A 97 7.67 14.34 -4.22
C GLY A 97 7.43 13.50 -2.95
N PRO A 98 6.21 13.60 -2.38
CA PRO A 98 5.76 12.75 -1.30
C PRO A 98 5.94 11.27 -1.62
N LYS A 99 6.28 10.46 -0.60
CA LYS A 99 6.32 9.00 -0.75
C LYS A 99 4.92 8.40 -0.70
N VAL A 100 4.77 7.17 -1.16
CA VAL A 100 3.48 6.47 -1.17
C VAL A 100 3.46 5.41 -0.08
N PHE A 101 2.39 5.42 0.70
CA PHE A 101 1.86 4.26 1.40
C PHE A 101 0.67 3.75 0.58
N LEU A 102 0.70 2.49 0.15
CA LEU A 102 -0.48 1.83 -0.39
C LEU A 102 -1.19 1.12 0.77
N GLY A 103 -1.99 1.86 1.54
CA GLY A 103 -2.56 1.41 2.81
C GLY A 103 -3.59 0.32 2.68
N GLU A 104 -4.34 0.33 1.58
CA GLU A 104 -5.35 -0.69 1.32
C GLU A 104 -5.36 -1.06 -0.17
N TYR A 105 -5.17 -2.36 -0.46
CA TYR A 105 -5.45 -2.90 -1.79
C TYR A 105 -5.88 -4.36 -1.76
N ALA A 106 -6.78 -4.72 -2.69
CA ALA A 106 -7.09 -6.10 -3.03
C ALA A 106 -7.78 -6.23 -4.39
N SER A 107 -7.63 -7.39 -5.04
CA SER A 107 -8.16 -7.66 -6.38
C SER A 107 -9.62 -8.18 -6.41
N GLY A 108 -10.35 -8.03 -5.31
CA GLY A 108 -11.77 -8.39 -5.20
C GLY A 108 -12.06 -9.89 -5.09
N GLY A 109 -11.06 -10.74 -4.84
CA GLY A 109 -11.23 -12.17 -4.59
C GLY A 109 -9.98 -12.82 -3.98
N ASN A 110 -10.07 -14.11 -3.63
CA ASN A 110 -8.98 -14.88 -3.01
C ASN A 110 -8.53 -16.13 -3.79
N THR A 111 -8.79 -16.15 -5.10
CA THR A 111 -8.44 -17.31 -5.96
C THR A 111 -7.02 -17.20 -6.51
N PHE A 112 -6.50 -18.27 -7.11
CA PHE A 112 -5.18 -18.24 -7.74
C PHE A 112 -5.01 -17.10 -8.77
N LYS A 113 -6.07 -16.73 -9.49
CA LYS A 113 -6.02 -15.61 -10.45
C LYS A 113 -5.79 -14.27 -9.76
N ASN A 114 -6.39 -14.07 -8.58
CA ASN A 114 -6.22 -12.88 -7.75
C ASN A 114 -4.78 -12.77 -7.29
N ALA A 115 -4.31 -13.83 -6.63
CA ALA A 115 -2.92 -13.97 -6.18
C ALA A 115 -1.91 -13.70 -7.30
N LEU A 116 -2.12 -14.26 -8.50
CA LEU A 116 -1.20 -14.04 -9.61
C LEU A 116 -1.20 -12.58 -10.12
N ALA A 117 -2.37 -11.94 -10.17
CA ALA A 117 -2.48 -10.54 -10.59
C ALA A 117 -1.85 -9.58 -9.56
N GLU A 118 -2.08 -9.84 -8.27
CA GLU A 118 -1.48 -9.07 -7.19
C GLU A 118 0.03 -9.31 -7.12
N ALA A 119 0.51 -10.55 -7.30
CA ALA A 119 1.94 -10.86 -7.38
C ALA A 119 2.61 -10.09 -8.53
N ALA A 120 1.97 -10.05 -9.70
CA ALA A 120 2.46 -9.26 -10.83
C ALA A 120 2.55 -7.78 -10.44
N TYR A 121 1.50 -7.22 -9.87
CA TYR A 121 1.44 -5.83 -9.43
C TYR A 121 2.51 -5.47 -8.37
N MET A 122 2.75 -6.36 -7.42
CA MET A 122 3.77 -6.16 -6.39
C MET A 122 5.19 -6.05 -6.97
N THR A 123 5.47 -6.63 -8.15
CA THR A 123 6.73 -6.36 -8.86
C THR A 123 6.86 -4.90 -9.31
N GLY A 124 5.74 -4.25 -9.65
CA GLY A 124 5.64 -2.82 -9.88
C GLY A 124 5.92 -1.99 -8.63
N LEU A 125 5.40 -2.43 -7.49
CA LEU A 125 5.68 -1.80 -6.20
C LEU A 125 7.17 -1.89 -5.84
N GLU A 126 7.77 -3.08 -5.94
CA GLU A 126 9.20 -3.28 -5.67
C GLU A 126 10.09 -2.51 -6.65
N ARG A 127 9.73 -2.48 -7.95
CA ARG A 127 10.47 -1.68 -8.96
C ARG A 127 10.48 -0.19 -8.61
N ASN A 128 9.43 0.31 -7.97
CA ASN A 128 9.28 1.69 -7.54
C ASN A 128 9.45 1.86 -6.01
N ALA A 129 10.26 1.01 -5.37
CA ALA A 129 10.51 1.09 -3.92
C ALA A 129 11.19 2.40 -3.49
N ASP A 130 11.66 3.24 -4.41
CA ASP A 130 12.13 4.61 -4.18
C ASP A 130 10.97 5.61 -3.94
N VAL A 131 9.77 5.29 -4.45
CA VAL A 131 8.51 6.05 -4.31
C VAL A 131 7.57 5.38 -3.31
N VAL A 132 7.21 4.11 -3.53
CA VAL A 132 6.32 3.32 -2.66
C VAL A 132 7.14 2.75 -1.51
N LYS A 133 6.82 3.13 -0.28
CA LYS A 133 7.60 2.76 0.91
C LYS A 133 6.89 1.77 1.82
N LEU A 134 5.58 1.71 1.74
CA LEU A 134 4.72 0.83 2.52
C LEU A 134 3.59 0.34 1.60
N ALA A 135 3.15 -0.90 1.78
CA ALA A 135 1.99 -1.45 1.10
C ALA A 135 1.30 -2.46 2.03
N SER A 136 -0.02 -2.51 2.02
CA SER A 136 -0.80 -3.38 2.92
C SER A 136 -2.02 -3.94 2.20
N TYR A 137 -2.07 -5.27 2.09
CA TYR A 137 -3.28 -5.95 1.62
C TYR A 137 -4.40 -5.71 2.63
N ALA A 138 -5.60 -5.42 2.15
CA ALA A 138 -6.76 -5.20 3.01
C ALA A 138 -8.00 -5.96 2.51
N PRO A 139 -8.84 -6.46 3.44
CA PRO A 139 -8.62 -6.57 4.88
C PRO A 139 -7.76 -7.80 5.26
N LEU A 140 -7.17 -7.75 6.46
CA LEU A 140 -6.23 -8.77 6.94
C LEU A 140 -6.91 -10.05 7.43
N LEU A 141 -7.98 -9.91 8.23
CA LEU A 141 -8.60 -11.01 8.97
C LEU A 141 -10.11 -11.05 8.74
N ALA A 142 -10.65 -12.25 8.45
CA ALA A 142 -12.09 -12.50 8.50
C ALA A 142 -12.42 -13.75 9.33
N ASN A 143 -13.40 -13.60 10.22
CA ASN A 143 -14.06 -14.76 10.83
C ASN A 143 -15.04 -15.34 9.81
N GLU A 144 -14.92 -16.63 9.47
CA GLU A 144 -15.74 -17.26 8.43
C GLU A 144 -17.26 -17.21 8.71
N ASP A 145 -17.65 -17.11 9.98
CA ASP A 145 -19.04 -17.05 10.43
C ASP A 145 -19.62 -15.61 10.42
N TYR A 146 -18.77 -14.57 10.38
CA TYR A 146 -19.17 -13.17 10.55
C TYR A 146 -18.48 -12.24 9.55
N VAL A 147 -18.76 -12.45 8.26
CA VAL A 147 -18.07 -11.77 7.17
C VAL A 147 -18.85 -10.53 6.71
N GLN A 148 -18.29 -9.33 6.90
CA GLN A 148 -18.87 -8.06 6.43
C GLN A 148 -18.27 -7.58 5.10
N TRP A 149 -17.03 -7.99 4.80
CA TRP A 149 -16.30 -7.64 3.57
C TRP A 149 -15.68 -8.90 2.97
N ARG A 150 -15.42 -8.89 1.66
CA ARG A 150 -14.65 -9.93 0.96
C ARG A 150 -13.88 -9.26 -0.18
N PRO A 151 -12.68 -9.75 -0.55
CA PRO A 151 -11.90 -10.85 0.04
C PRO A 151 -11.17 -10.47 1.34
N ASP A 152 -10.48 -11.43 1.98
CA ASP A 152 -9.63 -11.22 3.17
C ASP A 152 -8.37 -12.11 3.12
N MET A 153 -7.25 -11.66 3.68
CA MET A 153 -5.99 -12.40 3.56
C MET A 153 -5.95 -13.68 4.40
N ILE A 154 -6.39 -13.61 5.66
CA ILE A 154 -6.37 -14.73 6.60
C ILE A 154 -7.79 -14.95 7.12
N TRP A 155 -8.26 -16.18 6.96
CA TRP A 155 -9.57 -16.62 7.39
C TRP A 155 -9.43 -17.43 8.67
N PHE A 156 -10.40 -17.32 9.57
CA PHE A 156 -10.37 -18.08 10.81
C PHE A 156 -11.77 -18.41 11.35
N ASN A 157 -11.80 -19.36 12.27
CA ASN A 157 -12.93 -19.65 13.14
C ASN A 157 -12.46 -19.84 14.58
N ASN A 158 -13.32 -20.33 15.47
CA ASN A 158 -12.98 -20.52 16.88
C ASN A 158 -11.91 -21.61 17.15
N HIS A 159 -11.49 -22.37 16.13
CA HIS A 159 -10.62 -23.52 16.27
C HIS A 159 -9.37 -23.48 15.38
N ALA A 160 -9.38 -22.73 14.28
CA ALA A 160 -8.30 -22.72 13.30
C ALA A 160 -8.24 -21.42 12.49
N SER A 161 -7.12 -21.22 11.80
CA SER A 161 -6.89 -20.16 10.81
C SER A 161 -6.21 -20.71 9.56
N TRP A 162 -6.52 -20.16 8.39
CA TRP A 162 -5.93 -20.52 7.11
C TRP A 162 -5.70 -19.29 6.23
N GLY A 163 -4.63 -19.31 5.44
CA GLY A 163 -4.33 -18.26 4.46
C GLY A 163 -5.11 -18.43 3.17
N SER A 164 -5.38 -17.32 2.50
CA SER A 164 -5.84 -17.30 1.10
C SER A 164 -4.72 -17.60 0.10
N ALA A 165 -5.04 -17.65 -1.20
CA ALA A 165 -4.00 -17.68 -2.23
C ALA A 165 -3.12 -16.41 -2.16
N ASP A 166 -3.72 -15.26 -1.88
CA ASP A 166 -3.05 -13.96 -1.78
C ASP A 166 -2.16 -13.89 -0.53
N TYR A 167 -2.54 -14.55 0.57
CA TYR A 167 -1.66 -14.70 1.74
C TYR A 167 -0.31 -15.33 1.36
N GLU A 168 -0.30 -16.37 0.53
CA GLU A 168 0.96 -17.00 0.12
C GLU A 168 1.80 -16.07 -0.77
N VAL A 169 1.17 -15.20 -1.57
CA VAL A 169 1.85 -14.16 -2.35
C VAL A 169 2.43 -13.08 -1.43
N GLN A 170 1.62 -12.52 -0.53
CA GLN A 170 2.07 -11.52 0.43
C GLN A 170 3.24 -12.08 1.26
N LYS A 171 3.12 -13.32 1.75
CA LYS A 171 4.18 -14.01 2.48
C LYS A 171 5.44 -14.18 1.64
N LEU A 172 5.34 -14.52 0.36
CA LEU A 172 6.49 -14.63 -0.53
C LEU A 172 7.24 -13.29 -0.62
N PHE A 173 6.55 -12.19 -0.89
CA PHE A 173 7.18 -10.86 -1.00
C PHE A 173 7.73 -10.39 0.36
N MET A 174 6.95 -10.47 1.44
CA MET A 174 7.36 -10.00 2.77
C MET A 174 8.54 -10.75 3.37
N ASN A 175 8.76 -12.02 3.01
CA ASN A 175 9.89 -12.81 3.54
C ASN A 175 11.12 -12.81 2.62
N ASN A 176 11.05 -12.19 1.45
CA ASN A 176 12.14 -12.17 0.47
C ASN A 176 12.48 -10.74 0.01
N VAL A 177 12.33 -9.76 0.91
CA VAL A 177 12.61 -8.34 0.62
C VAL A 177 14.13 -8.08 0.58
N GLY A 178 14.61 -7.54 -0.54
CA GLY A 178 15.99 -7.09 -0.71
C GLY A 178 16.25 -5.68 -0.14
N ASP A 179 17.52 -5.28 -0.08
CA ASP A 179 17.95 -3.94 0.34
C ASP A 179 18.14 -2.96 -0.84
N ARG A 180 18.07 -3.47 -2.07
CA ARG A 180 18.21 -2.71 -3.31
C ARG A 180 17.36 -3.31 -4.42
N VAL A 181 16.88 -2.44 -5.31
CA VAL A 181 16.24 -2.84 -6.56
C VAL A 181 17.32 -3.06 -7.62
N VAL A 182 17.38 -4.24 -8.21
CA VAL A 182 18.28 -4.54 -9.33
C VAL A 182 17.53 -4.35 -10.65
N PRO A 183 17.92 -3.41 -11.51
CA PRO A 183 17.27 -3.21 -12.80
C PRO A 183 17.33 -4.50 -13.63
N SER A 184 16.19 -4.90 -14.20
CA SER A 184 16.08 -6.10 -15.02
C SER A 184 15.05 -5.88 -16.13
N THR A 185 15.18 -6.67 -17.21
CA THR A 185 14.26 -6.64 -18.35
C THR A 185 13.79 -8.05 -18.64
N ALA A 186 12.48 -8.25 -18.73
CA ALA A 186 11.90 -9.49 -19.21
C ALA A 186 11.72 -9.43 -20.73
N THR A 187 12.15 -10.48 -21.45
CA THR A 187 11.87 -10.65 -22.88
C THR A 187 10.78 -11.68 -23.08
N THR A 188 9.99 -11.55 -24.16
CA THR A 188 8.90 -12.48 -24.49
C THR A 188 9.37 -13.90 -24.79
N THR A 189 10.65 -14.08 -25.11
CA THR A 189 11.30 -15.37 -25.27
C THR A 189 12.12 -15.67 -24.01
N PRO A 190 11.89 -16.80 -23.31
CA PRO A 190 12.83 -17.25 -22.29
C PRO A 190 14.20 -17.46 -22.95
N SER A 191 15.23 -16.80 -22.43
CA SER A 191 16.61 -17.07 -22.84
C SER A 191 16.93 -18.53 -22.54
N LEU A 192 17.09 -19.36 -23.58
CA LEU A 192 17.60 -20.73 -23.46
C LEU A 192 19.10 -20.78 -23.15
N SER A 193 19.75 -19.61 -23.12
CA SER A 193 21.14 -19.43 -22.71
C SER A 193 21.19 -18.91 -21.28
N ALA A 194 20.98 -19.80 -20.31
CA ALA A 194 21.55 -19.60 -18.99
C ALA A 194 22.83 -20.44 -18.93
N SER A 195 23.99 -19.82 -18.76
CA SER A 195 25.18 -20.54 -18.31
C SER A 195 24.89 -21.07 -16.92
N ILE A 196 24.72 -22.38 -16.81
CA ILE A 196 24.80 -23.06 -15.52
C ILE A 196 26.31 -23.08 -15.20
N SER A 197 26.78 -22.09 -14.45
CA SER A 197 28.12 -22.08 -13.85
C SER A 197 28.00 -21.94 -12.35
#